data_AF-A0A8I6THN7-F1
#
_entry.id   AF-A0A8I6THN7-F1
#
_cell.length_a   1.000
_cell.length_b   1.000
_cell.length_c   1.000
_cell.angle_alpha   90.00
_cell.angle_beta   90.00
_cell.angle_gamma   90.00
#
_symmetry.space_group_name_H-M   'P 1'
#
loop_
_entity.id
_entity.type
_entity.pdbx_description
1 polymer ?
#
loop_
_entity_poly.entity_id
_entity_poly.type
_entity_poly.pdbx_seq_one_letter_code
_entity_poly.pdbx_strand_id
1 'polypeptide(L)'
;MVRIPIPECWIYQFRVEKHFRYGSVKSAHRRTGKVKGIERFLGAIENMEPSLMEVTSGQAKYEHQHRAIVWRMPRLPKEGQGAYTTHNLVVRLQLTSYDQIPDQLAKYCYLEFTMPATTVSHTTVRSVSIAHSDSDTPPEKYVRQLSRHEYR
;
A
#
# COMPACT_ATOMS: atom_id res chain seq x y z
N MET A 1 -4.68 0.91 0.17
CA MET A 1 -3.93 0.67 -1.07
C MET A 1 -3.69 2.00 -1.76
N VAL A 2 -2.47 2.23 -2.25
CA VAL A 2 -2.11 3.38 -3.09
C VAL A 2 -1.85 2.87 -4.50
N ARG A 3 -2.38 3.55 -5.51
CA ARG A 3 -2.14 3.27 -6.94
C ARG A 3 -1.44 4.47 -7.56
N ILE A 4 -0.26 4.23 -8.09
CA ILE A 4 0.54 5.24 -8.78
C ILE A 4 0.56 4.85 -10.26
N PRO A 5 -0.20 5.54 -11.14
CA PRO A 5 -0.23 5.22 -12.56
C PRO A 5 1.16 5.34 -13.18
N ILE A 6 1.52 4.38 -14.04
CA ILE A 6 2.81 4.37 -14.74
C ILE A 6 2.56 4.46 -16.25
N PRO A 7 3.33 5.30 -16.97
CA PRO A 7 3.31 5.37 -18.42
C PRO A 7 3.53 4.02 -19.08
N GLU A 8 2.83 3.76 -20.19
CA GLU A 8 2.91 2.44 -20.86
C GLU A 8 4.32 2.10 -21.33
N CYS A 9 5.06 3.10 -21.81
CA CYS A 9 6.45 2.96 -22.26
C CYS A 9 7.40 2.49 -21.16
N TRP A 10 7.07 2.65 -19.87
CA TRP A 10 7.93 2.24 -18.75
C TRP A 10 7.50 0.93 -18.10
N ILE A 11 6.39 0.32 -18.53
CA ILE A 11 5.87 -0.93 -17.94
C ILE A 11 6.92 -2.05 -17.96
N TYR A 12 7.73 -2.12 -19.03
CA TYR A 12 8.71 -3.19 -19.21
C TYR A 12 9.72 -3.27 -18.05
N GLN A 13 10.07 -2.14 -17.42
CA GLN A 13 10.98 -2.09 -16.27
C GLN A 13 10.43 -2.82 -15.04
N PHE A 14 9.11 -2.97 -14.95
CA PHE A 14 8.46 -3.64 -13.83
C PHE A 14 8.11 -5.10 -14.13
N ARG A 15 8.51 -5.63 -15.27
CA ARG A 15 8.27 -7.02 -15.67
C ARG A 15 9.53 -7.85 -15.42
N VAL A 16 9.32 -9.08 -14.95
CA VAL A 16 10.41 -10.03 -14.71
C VAL A 16 10.08 -11.33 -15.40
N GLU A 17 11.02 -11.86 -16.17
CA GLU A 17 10.89 -13.20 -16.73
C GLU A 17 10.92 -14.24 -15.62
N LYS A 18 9.99 -15.17 -15.69
CA LYS A 18 10.02 -16.41 -14.90
C LYS A 18 9.96 -17.57 -15.86
N HIS A 19 10.41 -18.73 -15.38
CA HIS A 19 10.49 -20.00 -16.12
C HIS A 19 9.33 -20.29 -17.09
N PHE A 20 8.09 -19.89 -16.77
CA PHE A 20 6.92 -20.14 -17.64
C PHE A 20 6.08 -18.91 -17.98
N ARG A 21 6.31 -17.74 -17.37
CA ARG A 21 5.45 -16.54 -17.50
C ARG A 21 6.21 -15.26 -17.12
N TYR A 22 5.70 -14.11 -17.56
CA TYR A 22 6.14 -12.82 -17.02
C TYR A 22 5.47 -12.52 -15.67
N GLY A 23 6.28 -12.29 -14.64
CA GLY A 23 5.86 -11.73 -13.37
C GLY A 23 6.05 -10.22 -13.30
N SER A 24 5.76 -9.66 -12.13
CA SER A 24 6.06 -8.26 -11.81
C SER A 24 7.11 -8.16 -10.73
N VAL A 25 7.99 -7.17 -10.85
CA VAL A 25 8.95 -6.82 -9.79
C VAL A 25 8.18 -6.51 -8.52
N LYS A 26 8.67 -7.01 -7.38
CA LYS A 26 8.16 -6.69 -6.05
C LYS A 26 9.14 -5.76 -5.35
N SER A 27 8.62 -4.89 -4.52
CA SER A 27 9.44 -4.00 -3.69
C SER A 27 10.30 -4.77 -2.68
N ALA A 28 11.54 -4.35 -2.52
CA ALA A 28 12.36 -4.70 -1.37
C ALA A 28 11.86 -3.95 -0.13
N HIS A 29 12.05 -4.53 1.05
CA HIS A 29 11.62 -3.92 2.31
C HIS A 29 12.80 -3.19 2.98
N ARG A 30 12.73 -1.86 3.07
CA ARG A 30 13.76 -1.02 3.69
C ARG A 30 13.37 -0.75 5.14
N ARG A 31 13.97 -1.48 6.08
CA ARG A 31 13.77 -1.22 7.52
C ARG A 31 14.44 0.10 7.92
N THR A 32 13.67 1.15 8.18
CA THR A 32 14.16 2.41 8.74
C THR A 32 14.23 2.32 10.26
N GLY A 33 15.43 2.19 10.85
CA GLY A 33 15.68 2.44 12.28
C GLY A 33 16.63 1.48 13.00
N LYS A 34 17.76 2.05 13.48
CA LYS A 34 18.74 1.55 14.46
C LYS A 34 18.76 0.04 14.72
N VAL A 35 19.46 -0.71 13.86
CA VAL A 35 19.87 -2.05 14.25
C VAL A 35 21.10 -1.94 15.15
N LYS A 36 20.90 -2.01 16.47
CA LYS A 36 21.97 -2.38 17.40
C LYS A 36 22.47 -3.77 16.98
N GLY A 37 23.68 -3.87 16.45
CA GLY A 37 24.40 -5.14 16.27
C GLY A 37 24.61 -5.67 14.84
N ILE A 38 24.29 -4.92 13.78
CA ILE A 38 24.60 -5.36 12.39
C ILE A 38 26.05 -5.05 11.96
N GLU A 39 26.87 -4.44 12.82
CA GLU A 39 28.28 -4.20 12.49
C GLU A 39 29.07 -5.48 12.16
N ARG A 40 28.60 -6.67 12.56
CA ARG A 40 29.20 -7.96 12.19
C ARG A 40 28.96 -8.39 10.73
N PHE A 41 28.11 -7.70 9.96
CA PHE A 41 27.84 -8.02 8.54
C PHE A 41 28.21 -6.87 7.58
N LEU A 42 28.94 -5.86 8.06
CA LEU A 42 29.30 -4.65 7.29
C LEU A 42 30.16 -4.90 6.04
N GLY A 43 30.76 -6.08 5.87
CA GLY A 43 31.59 -6.39 4.69
C GLY A 43 30.83 -6.68 3.39
N ALA A 44 29.50 -6.82 3.41
CA ALA A 44 28.72 -7.25 2.24
C ALA A 44 27.69 -6.22 1.73
N ILE A 45 27.57 -5.06 2.38
CA ILE A 45 26.48 -4.10 2.10
C ILE A 45 26.89 -3.03 1.07
N GLU A 46 28.19 -2.81 0.82
CA GLU A 46 28.65 -1.76 -0.10
C GLU A 46 28.38 -2.04 -1.59
N ASN A 47 28.03 -3.27 -1.99
CA ASN A 47 27.89 -3.66 -3.40
C ASN A 47 26.47 -4.10 -3.82
N MET A 48 25.43 -3.82 -3.03
CA MET A 48 24.06 -4.10 -3.50
C MET A 48 23.56 -2.98 -4.41
N GLU A 49 23.40 -3.30 -5.70
CA GLU A 49 22.64 -2.50 -6.65
C GLU A 49 21.31 -2.06 -6.02
N PRO A 50 20.95 -0.76 -6.12
CA PRO A 50 19.73 -0.25 -5.53
C PRO A 50 18.52 -0.97 -6.13
N SER A 51 17.61 -1.44 -5.28
CA SER A 51 16.41 -2.12 -5.76
C SER A 51 15.52 -1.16 -6.54
N LEU A 52 14.94 -1.63 -7.66
CA LEU A 52 13.99 -0.85 -8.48
C LEU A 52 12.88 -0.21 -7.63
N MET A 53 12.36 -0.95 -6.65
CA MET A 53 11.34 -0.48 -5.73
C MET A 53 11.70 -0.83 -4.29
N GLU A 54 11.53 0.12 -3.38
CA GLU A 54 11.76 -0.04 -1.95
C GLU A 54 10.57 0.51 -1.16
N VAL A 55 10.10 -0.23 -0.16
CA VAL A 55 9.04 0.21 0.75
C VAL A 55 9.46 0.09 2.20
N THR A 56 9.04 1.05 3.04
CA THR A 56 9.25 0.94 4.49
C THR A 56 8.14 0.18 5.19
N SER A 57 6.96 0.04 4.56
CA SER A 57 5.81 -0.69 5.10
C SER A 57 5.01 -1.35 3.99
N GLY A 58 4.45 -2.53 4.26
CA GLY A 58 3.68 -3.29 3.29
C GLY A 58 4.51 -3.79 2.11
N GLN A 59 3.86 -3.88 0.95
CA GLN A 59 4.46 -4.36 -0.31
C GLN A 59 3.94 -3.56 -1.50
N ALA A 60 4.82 -3.26 -2.45
CA ALA A 60 4.47 -2.66 -3.73
C ALA A 60 4.86 -3.57 -4.89
N LYS A 61 4.04 -3.57 -5.94
CA LYS A 61 4.32 -4.23 -7.21
C LYS A 61 3.53 -3.55 -8.33
N TYR A 62 4.00 -3.67 -9.56
CA TYR A 62 3.18 -3.30 -10.70
C TYR A 62 2.01 -4.28 -10.88
N GLU A 63 0.82 -3.75 -11.17
CA GLU A 63 -0.35 -4.54 -11.53
C GLU A 63 -0.93 -4.07 -12.86
N HIS A 64 -0.86 -4.96 -13.86
CA HIS A 64 -1.28 -4.64 -15.22
C HIS A 64 -2.76 -4.25 -15.32
N GLN A 65 -3.63 -4.93 -14.57
CA GLN A 65 -5.07 -4.60 -14.48
C GLN A 65 -5.35 -3.15 -14.08
N HIS A 66 -4.42 -2.51 -13.35
CA HIS A 66 -4.55 -1.12 -12.91
C HIS A 66 -3.62 -0.18 -13.66
N ARG A 67 -2.74 -0.70 -14.54
CA ARG A 67 -1.67 0.05 -15.21
C ARG A 67 -0.89 0.96 -14.24
N ALA A 68 -0.62 0.44 -13.04
CA ALA A 68 -0.11 1.21 -11.92
C ALA A 68 0.80 0.38 -11.03
N ILE A 69 1.72 1.05 -10.34
CA ILE A 69 2.34 0.50 -9.14
C ILE A 69 1.28 0.50 -8.04
N VAL A 70 1.06 -0.66 -7.46
CA VAL A 70 0.09 -0.87 -6.40
C VAL A 70 0.82 -1.14 -5.10
N TRP A 71 0.69 -0.21 -4.16
CA TRP A 71 1.25 -0.31 -2.83
C TRP A 71 0.17 -0.67 -1.82
N ARG A 72 0.29 -1.87 -1.23
CA ARG A 72 -0.63 -2.38 -0.21
C ARG A 72 0.04 -2.37 1.15
N MET A 73 -0.52 -1.56 2.05
CA MET A 73 -0.19 -1.51 3.46
C MET A 73 -1.36 -2.15 4.23
N PRO A 74 -1.17 -3.33 4.85
CA PRO A 74 -2.26 -4.06 5.49
C PRO A 74 -2.74 -3.36 6.77
N ARG A 75 -1.84 -2.70 7.51
CA ARG A 75 -2.15 -1.90 8.68
C ARG A 75 -1.27 -0.66 8.70
N LEU A 76 -1.91 0.49 8.89
CA LEU A 76 -1.21 1.70 9.25
C LEU A 76 -0.98 1.70 10.77
N PRO A 77 0.14 2.26 11.25
CA PRO A 77 0.40 2.40 12.67
C PRO A 77 -0.65 3.29 13.33
N LYS A 78 -0.95 2.99 14.59
CA LYS A 78 -1.88 3.79 15.39
C LYS A 78 -1.28 5.17 15.69
N GLU A 79 -2.13 6.17 15.84
CA GLU A 79 -1.75 7.46 16.39
C GLU A 79 -0.98 7.28 17.71
N GLY A 80 0.11 8.03 17.91
CA GLY A 80 0.98 7.93 19.08
C GLY A 80 2.23 7.04 18.91
N GLN A 81 2.37 6.27 17.82
CA GLN A 81 3.61 5.53 17.51
C GLN A 81 4.57 6.37 16.67
N GLY A 82 5.07 7.49 17.23
CA GLY A 82 5.81 8.57 16.56
C GLY A 82 7.07 8.23 15.75
N ALA A 83 7.54 6.97 15.75
CA ALA A 83 8.64 6.51 14.89
C ALA A 83 8.17 5.83 13.59
N TYR A 84 6.88 5.51 13.45
CA TYR A 84 6.32 4.77 12.31
C TYR A 84 5.25 5.55 11.55
N THR A 85 5.03 6.82 11.87
CA THR A 85 3.94 7.64 11.29
C THR A 85 4.10 7.86 9.79
N THR A 86 5.34 7.89 9.29
CA THR A 86 5.62 8.09 7.86
C THR A 86 6.05 6.78 7.20
N HIS A 87 5.37 6.43 6.13
CA HIS A 87 5.75 5.33 5.25
C HIS A 87 6.15 5.85 3.89
N ASN A 88 7.20 5.25 3.31
CA ASN A 88 7.75 5.67 2.04
C ASN A 88 7.77 4.50 1.06
N LEU A 89 7.48 4.83 -0.19
CA LEU A 89 7.76 4.02 -1.36
C LEU A 89 8.75 4.80 -2.23
N VAL A 90 9.87 4.18 -2.58
CA VAL A 90 10.87 4.73 -3.49
C VAL A 90 10.91 3.86 -4.73
N VAL A 91 10.89 4.49 -5.91
CA VAL A 91 11.00 3.82 -7.21
C VAL A 91 12.16 4.46 -7.97
N ARG A 92 13.12 3.67 -8.42
CA ARG A 92 14.34 4.13 -9.10
C ARG A 92 14.43 3.53 -10.49
N LEU A 93 13.94 4.26 -11.49
CA LEU A 93 14.01 3.86 -12.89
C LEU A 93 15.40 4.23 -13.45
N GLN A 94 16.08 3.25 -14.04
CA GLN A 94 17.32 3.49 -14.79
C GLN A 94 16.94 3.66 -16.27
N LEU A 95 16.72 4.91 -16.68
CA LEU A 95 16.40 5.26 -18.07
C LEU A 95 17.68 5.46 -18.88
N THR A 96 17.68 4.91 -20.09
CA THR A 96 18.70 5.10 -21.12
C THR A 96 18.25 6.16 -22.13
N SER A 97 19.16 6.60 -23.00
CA SER A 97 18.85 7.54 -24.09
C SER A 97 17.86 7.00 -25.14
N TYR A 98 17.66 5.68 -25.18
CA TYR A 98 16.75 5.02 -26.12
C TYR A 98 15.34 4.88 -25.56
N ASP A 99 15.15 5.14 -24.26
CA ASP A 99 13.86 4.98 -23.61
C ASP A 99 12.92 6.12 -23.96
N GLN A 100 11.68 5.76 -24.30
CA GLN A 100 10.64 6.74 -24.56
C GLN A 100 10.26 7.48 -23.28
N ILE A 101 10.30 8.81 -23.33
CA ILE A 101 9.83 9.68 -22.27
C ILE A 101 8.40 10.11 -22.63
N PRO A 102 7.41 9.89 -21.75
CA PRO A 102 6.05 10.31 -22.02
C PRO A 102 5.93 11.84 -21.98
N ASP A 103 5.08 12.40 -22.83
CA ASP A 103 4.82 13.84 -22.85
C ASP A 103 4.19 14.35 -21.55
N GLN A 104 3.41 13.50 -20.88
CA GLN A 104 2.73 13.84 -19.63
C GLN A 104 2.77 12.68 -18.64
N LEU A 105 3.06 13.02 -17.37
CA LEU A 105 2.94 12.12 -16.24
C LEU A 105 1.57 12.25 -15.58
N ALA A 106 1.11 11.17 -14.96
CA ALA A 106 -0.11 11.20 -14.17
C ALA A 106 0.03 12.20 -13.02
N LYS A 107 -0.88 13.18 -12.96
CA LYS A 107 -0.87 14.24 -11.95
C LYS A 107 -1.25 13.76 -10.54
N TYR A 108 -1.89 12.60 -10.46
CA TYR A 108 -2.57 12.13 -9.27
C TYR A 108 -2.27 10.66 -9.00
N CYS A 109 -2.34 10.29 -7.72
CA CYS A 109 -2.29 8.92 -7.28
C CYS A 109 -3.61 8.58 -6.57
N TYR A 110 -4.05 7.33 -6.68
CA TYR A 110 -5.33 6.95 -6.09
C TYR A 110 -5.09 6.24 -4.77
N LEU A 111 -5.71 6.75 -3.70
CA LEU A 111 -5.61 6.18 -2.36
C LEU A 111 -6.97 5.60 -1.97
N GLU A 112 -6.95 4.37 -1.46
CA GLU A 112 -8.13 3.73 -0.87
C GLU A 112 -7.76 3.14 0.49
N PHE A 113 -8.53 3.43 1.54
CA PHE A 113 -8.35 2.78 2.83
C PHE A 113 -9.65 2.70 3.61
N THR A 114 -9.67 1.80 4.60
CA THR A 114 -10.79 1.66 5.53
C THR A 114 -10.31 1.98 6.94
N MET A 115 -11.09 2.78 7.66
CA MET A 115 -10.89 3.09 9.06
C MET A 115 -11.99 2.40 9.88
N PRO A 116 -11.66 1.35 10.66
CA PRO A 116 -12.64 0.67 11.50
C PRO A 116 -13.02 1.55 12.70
N ALA A 117 -14.22 1.33 13.25
CA ALA A 117 -14.71 1.99 14.47
C ALA A 117 -14.70 3.53 14.41
N THR A 118 -14.88 4.08 13.22
CA THR A 118 -14.95 5.54 13.00
C THR A 118 -16.11 5.88 12.08
N THR A 119 -16.65 7.08 12.25
CA THR A 119 -17.70 7.67 11.42
C THR A 119 -17.28 9.06 10.97
N VAL A 120 -17.12 9.25 9.66
CA VAL A 120 -16.82 10.56 9.07
C VAL A 120 -18.01 11.52 9.21
N SER A 121 -19.23 10.99 9.09
CA SER A 121 -20.48 11.76 9.20
C SER A 121 -20.97 11.95 10.63
N HIS A 122 -20.25 11.42 11.63
CA HIS A 122 -20.68 11.35 13.03
C HIS A 122 -22.06 10.68 13.26
N THR A 123 -22.53 9.87 12.32
CA THR A 123 -23.82 9.16 12.44
C THR A 123 -23.76 8.10 13.54
N THR A 124 -24.72 8.12 14.45
CA THR A 124 -24.82 7.15 15.55
C THR A 124 -26.14 6.40 15.52
N VAL A 125 -26.08 5.08 15.73
CA VAL A 125 -27.28 4.24 15.90
C VAL A 125 -27.68 4.31 17.37
N ARG A 126 -28.84 4.92 17.66
CA ARG A 126 -29.34 5.04 19.04
C ARG A 126 -30.16 3.85 19.51
N SER A 127 -30.97 3.27 18.62
CA SER A 127 -31.84 2.14 18.95
C SER A 127 -32.13 1.32 17.70
N VAL A 128 -32.19 0.00 17.88
CA VAL A 128 -32.70 -0.96 16.89
C VAL A 128 -33.78 -1.78 17.58
N SER A 129 -34.99 -1.76 17.05
CA SER A 129 -36.14 -2.49 17.59
C SER A 129 -36.62 -3.48 16.55
N ILE A 130 -37.03 -4.66 17.00
CA ILE A 130 -37.62 -5.71 16.15
C ILE A 130 -39.10 -5.74 16.52
N ALA A 131 -39.97 -5.42 15.57
CA ALA A 131 -41.41 -5.59 15.74
C ALA A 131 -41.77 -7.05 15.46
N HIS A 132 -42.75 -7.58 16.20
CA HIS A 132 -43.28 -8.96 16.05
C HIS A 132 -42.30 -10.08 16.41
N SER A 133 -41.55 -9.95 17.50
CA SER A 133 -40.88 -11.11 18.12
C SER A 133 -41.81 -11.77 19.12
N ASP A 134 -42.33 -12.95 18.79
CA ASP A 134 -43.14 -13.78 19.71
C ASP A 134 -42.29 -14.46 20.80
N SER A 135 -40.98 -14.16 20.86
CA SER A 135 -40.06 -14.70 21.87
C SER A 135 -39.83 -13.73 23.02
N ASP A 136 -40.00 -14.22 24.25
CA ASP A 136 -39.61 -13.52 25.50
C ASP A 136 -38.09 -13.27 25.61
N THR A 137 -37.30 -13.87 24.73
CA THR A 137 -35.87 -13.68 24.63
C THR A 137 -35.53 -12.77 23.45
N PRO A 138 -35.20 -11.48 23.68
CA PRO A 138 -34.76 -10.61 22.60
C PRO A 138 -33.41 -11.07 22.05
N PRO A 139 -33.17 -10.99 20.72
CA PRO A 139 -31.91 -11.38 20.13
C PRO A 139 -30.79 -10.38 20.46
N GLU A 140 -29.56 -10.87 20.44
CA GLU A 140 -28.36 -10.04 20.56
C GLU A 140 -28.23 -9.07 19.39
N LYS A 141 -27.86 -7.82 19.68
CA LYS A 141 -27.74 -6.73 18.70
C LYS A 141 -26.30 -6.23 18.66
N TYR A 142 -25.74 -6.18 17.46
CA TYR A 142 -24.38 -5.70 17.24
C TYR A 142 -24.37 -4.60 16.18
N VAL A 143 -23.54 -3.58 16.38
CA VAL A 143 -23.31 -2.50 15.41
C VAL A 143 -21.82 -2.41 15.13
N ARG A 144 -21.46 -2.36 13.85
CA ARG A 144 -20.09 -2.14 13.41
C ARG A 144 -20.03 -0.91 12.51
N GLN A 145 -19.26 0.08 12.93
CA GLN A 145 -18.94 1.25 12.12
C GLN A 145 -17.68 0.98 11.28
N LEU A 146 -17.76 1.31 10.00
CA LEU A 146 -16.65 1.20 9.06
C LEU A 146 -16.70 2.38 8.11
N SER A 147 -15.65 3.20 8.11
CA SER A 147 -15.49 4.28 7.14
C SER A 147 -14.58 3.82 6.01
N ARG A 148 -15.02 3.98 4.75
CA ARG A 148 -14.21 3.74 3.56
C ARG A 148 -13.89 5.08 2.92
N HIS A 149 -12.63 5.26 2.58
CA HIS A 149 -12.09 6.49 2.02
C HIS A 149 -11.46 6.22 0.67
N GLU A 150 -11.76 7.08 -0.30
CA GLU A 150 -11.20 7.05 -1.65
C GLU A 150 -10.78 8.48 -2.04
N TYR A 151 -9.52 8.64 -2.43
CA TYR A 151 -8.93 9.94 -2.78
C TYR A 151 -8.14 9.85 -4.10
N ARG A 152 -7.95 11.02 -4.73
CA ARG A 152 -7.16 11.24 -5.95
C ARG A 152 -6.15 12.35 -5.71
#